data_AF-A0A136KZ86-F1
#
_entry.id   AF-A0A136KZ86-F1
#
_cell.length_a   1.000
_cell.length_b   1.000
_cell.length_c   1.000
_cell.angle_alpha   90.00
_cell.angle_beta   90.00
_cell.angle_gamma   90.00
#
_symmetry.space_group_name_H-M   'P 1'
#
loop_
_entity.id
_entity.type
_entity.pdbx_description
1 polymer ?
#
loop_
_entity_poly.entity_id
_entity_poly.type
_entity_poly.pdbx_seq_one_letter_code
_entity_poly.pdbx_strand_id
1 'polypeptide(L)'
;MRVQAALAALPIALAIGQFVYVEDTELIDSLVYGFALGFLSWLLLWVLRSATLQRWGKPESTIPKFANPYNPNIMNPEPVPFFIDYAPQDSKIADEMSAMLKKYGHPQAENMQNAKAVMALISRFKNDTEADPVKQVVFPVLIQNNNDISKKLSKVQWIDFRPGVKGLNRLSQLLPNPTALLKALGMRPVSSQTVFPPMITALIYFIILIAVINVGAVIDYLFFSGVTGMLDAESFSILLGVMAGSVLLFAGLSFFMVKGLTSRTGLFSSIKMFIAGFIVQGLLVFGIRAFDDYIYGIVFDQTGIDLGYTFTYLGIWVYLFGLIVLAIIYFRNRLDIHRWFPYKGK
;
A
#
# COMPACT_ATOMS: atom_id res chain seq x y z
N MET A 1 -10.51 3.92 0.98
CA MET A 1 -9.46 2.96 1.39
C MET A 1 -9.80 2.16 2.65
N ARG A 2 -10.12 2.76 3.81
CA ARG A 2 -10.35 1.99 5.06
C ARG A 2 -11.54 1.02 4.98
N VAL A 3 -12.68 1.47 4.44
CA VAL A 3 -13.87 0.64 4.18
C VAL A 3 -13.58 -0.50 3.19
N GLN A 4 -12.76 -0.24 2.17
CA GLN A 4 -12.40 -1.22 1.14
C GLN A 4 -11.48 -2.32 1.67
N ALA A 5 -10.60 -2.00 2.63
CA ALA A 5 -9.75 -2.99 3.29
C ALA A 5 -10.59 -3.90 4.20
N ALA A 6 -11.52 -3.34 4.96
CA ALA A 6 -12.45 -4.11 5.80
C ALA A 6 -13.33 -5.05 4.96
N LEU A 7 -13.85 -4.55 3.83
CA LEU A 7 -14.64 -5.35 2.89
C LEU A 7 -13.82 -6.39 2.11
N ALA A 8 -12.52 -6.18 1.91
CA ALA A 8 -11.63 -7.19 1.33
C ALA A 8 -11.19 -8.26 2.33
N ALA A 9 -11.13 -7.91 3.62
CA ALA A 9 -10.83 -8.84 4.69
C ALA A 9 -12.05 -9.69 5.09
N LEU A 10 -13.27 -9.19 4.90
CA LEU A 10 -14.53 -9.90 5.20
C LEU A 10 -14.66 -11.29 4.51
N PRO A 11 -14.42 -11.46 3.19
CA PRO A 11 -14.42 -12.77 2.53
C PRO A 11 -13.51 -13.77 3.22
N ILE A 12 -12.32 -13.28 3.56
CA ILE A 12 -11.24 -14.07 4.11
C ILE A 12 -11.62 -14.45 5.54
N ALA A 13 -12.06 -13.50 6.36
CA ALA A 13 -12.54 -13.75 7.72
C ALA A 13 -13.73 -14.74 7.76
N LEU A 14 -14.69 -14.62 6.83
CA LEU A 14 -15.85 -15.52 6.75
C LEU A 14 -15.47 -16.93 6.27
N ALA A 15 -14.58 -17.03 5.27
CA ALA A 15 -14.06 -18.32 4.83
C ALA A 15 -13.25 -18.98 5.95
N ILE A 16 -12.41 -18.21 6.65
CA ILE A 16 -11.60 -18.72 7.77
C ILE A 16 -12.49 -19.20 8.92
N GLY A 17 -13.53 -18.45 9.29
CA GLY A 17 -14.44 -18.84 10.37
C GLY A 17 -15.16 -20.17 10.12
N GLN A 18 -15.27 -20.62 8.87
CA GLN A 18 -15.86 -21.92 8.52
C GLN A 18 -14.84 -23.07 8.55
N PHE A 19 -13.53 -22.81 8.46
CA PHE A 19 -12.50 -23.86 8.54
C PHE A 19 -12.20 -24.30 9.97
N VAL A 20 -12.51 -23.46 10.96
CA VAL A 20 -12.08 -23.63 12.36
C VAL A 20 -12.99 -24.59 13.13
N TYR A 21 -14.22 -24.84 12.65
CA TYR A 21 -15.25 -25.56 13.39
C TYR A 21 -15.76 -26.83 12.68
N VAL A 22 -15.02 -27.36 11.69
CA VAL A 22 -15.50 -28.47 10.86
C VAL A 22 -14.75 -29.76 11.18
N GLU A 23 -15.52 -30.79 11.56
CA GLU A 23 -15.04 -32.18 11.68
C GLU A 23 -14.63 -32.73 10.31
N ASP A 24 -13.59 -33.57 10.28
CA ASP A 24 -12.86 -34.06 9.08
C ASP A 24 -13.74 -34.62 7.93
N THR A 25 -15.00 -34.98 8.18
CA THR A 25 -15.92 -35.53 7.18
C THR A 25 -16.64 -34.51 6.30
N GLU A 26 -16.59 -33.21 6.60
CA GLU A 26 -17.28 -32.15 5.81
C GLU A 26 -16.33 -31.13 5.14
N LEU A 27 -15.05 -31.48 5.00
CA LEU A 27 -14.01 -30.58 4.50
C LEU A 27 -14.30 -30.04 3.08
N ILE A 28 -14.97 -30.84 2.23
CA ILE A 28 -15.38 -30.43 0.87
C ILE A 28 -16.54 -29.42 0.93
N ASP A 29 -17.54 -29.63 1.78
CA ASP A 29 -18.68 -28.72 1.91
C ASP A 29 -18.25 -27.40 2.57
N SER A 30 -17.37 -27.45 3.57
CA SER A 30 -16.71 -26.27 4.16
C SER A 30 -15.88 -25.49 3.13
N LEU A 31 -15.12 -26.19 2.27
CA LEU A 31 -14.43 -25.56 1.14
C LEU A 31 -15.42 -24.87 0.20
N VAL A 32 -16.53 -25.52 -0.14
CA VAL A 32 -17.55 -24.98 -1.04
C VAL A 32 -18.25 -23.77 -0.41
N TYR A 33 -18.62 -23.81 0.87
CA TYR A 33 -19.26 -22.68 1.57
C TYR A 33 -18.29 -21.52 1.83
N GLY A 34 -17.06 -21.81 2.25
CA GLY A 34 -15.99 -20.84 2.43
C GLY A 34 -15.58 -20.16 1.12
N PHE A 35 -15.46 -20.93 0.02
CA PHE A 35 -15.26 -20.37 -1.32
C PHE A 35 -16.49 -19.65 -1.85
N ALA A 36 -17.72 -20.08 -1.56
CA ALA A 36 -18.94 -19.41 -2.02
C ALA A 36 -19.17 -18.08 -1.31
N LEU A 37 -18.99 -18.01 0.01
CA LEU A 37 -19.02 -16.77 0.80
C LEU A 37 -17.83 -15.86 0.48
N GLY A 38 -16.66 -16.48 0.27
CA GLY A 38 -15.47 -15.82 -0.26
C GLY A 38 -15.76 -15.18 -1.62
N PHE A 39 -16.35 -15.93 -2.55
CA PHE A 39 -16.75 -15.50 -3.89
C PHE A 39 -17.79 -14.39 -3.83
N LEU A 40 -18.82 -14.51 -2.97
CA LEU A 40 -19.83 -13.46 -2.79
C LEU A 40 -19.21 -12.16 -2.32
N SER A 41 -18.21 -12.23 -1.45
CA SER A 41 -17.50 -11.07 -0.94
C SER A 41 -16.47 -10.50 -1.93
N TRP A 42 -15.86 -11.34 -2.77
CA TRP A 42 -15.11 -10.90 -3.96
C TRP A 42 -16.01 -10.21 -4.98
N LEU A 43 -17.23 -10.72 -5.16
CA LEU A 43 -18.27 -10.15 -6.02
C LEU A 43 -18.77 -8.82 -5.43
N LEU A 44 -18.93 -8.72 -4.11
CA LEU A 44 -19.23 -7.48 -3.39
C LEU A 44 -18.09 -6.46 -3.52
N LEU A 45 -16.84 -6.90 -3.40
CA LEU A 45 -15.65 -6.08 -3.70
C LEU A 45 -15.66 -5.58 -5.14
N TRP A 46 -16.03 -6.44 -6.09
CA TRP A 46 -16.10 -6.10 -7.51
C TRP A 46 -17.23 -5.10 -7.78
N VAL A 47 -18.40 -5.30 -7.17
CA VAL A 47 -19.55 -4.38 -7.20
C VAL A 47 -19.19 -3.04 -6.56
N LEU A 48 -18.51 -3.02 -5.40
CA LEU A 48 -18.01 -1.80 -4.77
C LEU A 48 -16.88 -1.12 -5.55
N ARG A 49 -16.12 -1.89 -6.35
CA ARG A 49 -15.12 -1.38 -7.29
C ARG A 49 -15.72 -0.95 -8.64
N SER A 50 -16.99 -1.24 -8.89
CA SER A 50 -17.64 -0.80 -10.11
C SER A 50 -17.63 0.72 -10.20
N ALA A 51 -17.52 1.23 -11.43
CA ALA A 51 -17.54 2.67 -11.67
C ALA A 51 -18.82 3.32 -11.09
N THR A 52 -19.92 2.59 -11.04
CA THR A 52 -21.23 3.06 -10.56
C THR A 52 -21.25 3.28 -9.05
N LEU A 53 -20.70 2.35 -8.25
CA LEU A 53 -20.65 2.50 -6.78
C LEU A 53 -19.52 3.41 -6.31
N GLN A 54 -18.39 3.45 -7.03
CA GLN A 54 -17.37 4.47 -6.81
C GLN A 54 -17.91 5.88 -7.09
N ARG A 55 -18.95 6.02 -7.92
CA ARG A 55 -19.68 7.28 -8.14
C ARG A 55 -20.53 7.75 -6.98
N TRP A 56 -21.00 6.83 -6.16
CA TRP A 56 -21.81 7.14 -4.98
C TRP A 56 -20.96 7.44 -3.74
N GLY A 57 -19.70 6.96 -3.69
CA GLY A 57 -18.83 7.02 -2.49
C GLY A 57 -18.26 8.39 -2.11
N LYS A 58 -18.36 9.40 -2.98
CA LYS A 58 -18.12 10.87 -2.80
C LYS A 58 -17.87 11.51 -4.19
N PRO A 59 -18.16 12.81 -4.41
CA PRO A 59 -17.83 13.50 -5.67
C PRO A 59 -16.32 13.46 -6.00
N GLU A 60 -15.49 13.35 -4.97
CA GLU A 60 -14.03 13.28 -5.03
C GLU A 60 -13.51 11.94 -5.57
N SER A 61 -14.25 10.83 -5.42
CA SER A 61 -13.87 9.51 -5.99
C SER A 61 -14.26 9.37 -7.45
N THR A 62 -15.00 10.36 -7.98
CA THR A 62 -15.35 10.51 -9.38
C THR A 62 -14.64 11.68 -9.99
N ILE A 63 -13.34 11.57 -10.15
CA ILE A 63 -12.71 12.37 -11.19
C ILE A 63 -13.02 11.63 -12.49
N PRO A 64 -13.95 12.11 -13.35
CA PRO A 64 -14.14 11.49 -14.65
C PRO A 64 -12.79 11.59 -15.36
N LYS A 65 -12.17 10.43 -15.62
CA LYS A 65 -11.07 10.36 -16.58
C LYS A 65 -11.64 10.91 -17.89
N PHE A 66 -10.92 11.81 -18.56
CA PHE A 66 -11.32 12.27 -19.88
C PHE A 66 -11.67 11.04 -20.73
N ALA A 67 -12.86 11.04 -21.32
CA ALA A 67 -13.42 9.87 -22.02
C ALA A 67 -12.45 9.33 -23.08
N ASN A 68 -11.63 10.22 -23.66
CA ASN A 68 -10.45 9.88 -24.45
C ASN A 68 -9.22 10.61 -23.87
N PRO A 69 -8.36 9.92 -23.09
CA PRO A 69 -7.08 10.49 -22.68
C PRO A 69 -6.25 10.78 -23.94
N TYR A 70 -5.88 12.05 -24.16
CA TYR A 70 -5.03 12.41 -25.28
C TYR A 70 -3.68 11.67 -25.15
N ASN A 71 -3.37 10.83 -26.12
CA ASN A 71 -2.12 10.08 -26.16
C ASN A 71 -1.24 10.70 -27.25
N PRO A 72 -0.34 11.63 -26.90
CA PRO A 72 0.54 12.25 -27.87
C PRO A 72 1.47 11.19 -28.48
N ASN A 73 1.79 11.38 -29.76
CA ASN A 73 2.85 10.65 -30.46
C ASN A 73 3.82 11.66 -31.10
N ILE A 74 4.35 12.56 -30.27
CA ILE A 74 5.26 13.62 -30.71
C ILE A 74 6.68 13.14 -30.37
N MET A 75 7.47 12.76 -31.38
CA MET A 75 8.83 12.28 -31.15
C MET A 75 9.81 13.40 -30.81
N ASN A 76 9.64 14.58 -31.42
CA ASN A 76 10.51 15.75 -31.24
C ASN A 76 9.66 16.98 -30.85
N PRO A 77 9.28 17.13 -29.57
CA PRO A 77 8.60 18.33 -29.10
C PRO A 77 9.53 19.55 -29.18
N GLU A 78 8.95 20.75 -29.24
CA GLU A 78 9.72 21.99 -29.16
C GLU A 78 10.53 22.03 -27.84
N PRO A 79 11.83 22.37 -27.87
CA PRO A 79 12.62 22.46 -26.64
C PRO A 79 12.07 23.50 -25.66
N VAL A 80 11.94 23.10 -24.39
CA VAL A 80 11.46 23.98 -23.32
C VAL A 80 12.46 23.91 -22.18
N PRO A 81 13.18 25.00 -21.87
CA PRO A 81 14.06 25.06 -20.72
C PRO A 81 13.29 24.76 -19.43
N PHE A 82 13.70 23.71 -18.72
CA PHE A 82 12.99 23.25 -17.52
C PHE A 82 13.87 23.25 -16.27
N PHE A 83 13.24 23.42 -15.12
CA PHE A 83 13.84 23.21 -13.80
C PHE A 83 12.93 22.32 -12.96
N ILE A 84 13.52 21.41 -12.17
CA ILE A 84 12.77 20.55 -11.25
C ILE A 84 13.09 21.01 -9.84
N ASP A 85 12.07 21.49 -9.15
CA ASP A 85 12.16 21.92 -7.76
C ASP A 85 11.70 20.78 -6.84
N TYR A 86 12.58 20.25 -6.00
CA TYR A 86 12.31 19.04 -5.21
C TYR A 86 13.02 19.04 -3.85
N ALA A 87 12.51 18.24 -2.91
CA ALA A 87 13.21 17.95 -1.65
C ALA A 87 14.29 16.89 -1.86
N PRO A 88 15.43 16.92 -1.15
CA PRO A 88 16.51 15.93 -1.31
C PRO A 88 16.05 14.46 -1.23
N GLN A 89 15.01 14.18 -0.45
CA GLN A 89 14.43 12.84 -0.27
C GLN A 89 13.73 12.30 -1.53
N ASP A 90 13.32 13.20 -2.43
CA ASP A 90 12.59 12.90 -3.67
C ASP A 90 13.50 12.90 -4.92
N SER A 91 14.83 12.96 -4.72
CA SER A 91 15.84 13.01 -5.78
C SER A 91 15.67 11.94 -6.86
N LYS A 92 15.39 10.70 -6.48
CA LYS A 92 15.19 9.59 -7.43
C LYS A 92 14.10 9.88 -8.48
N ILE A 93 13.01 10.54 -8.06
CA ILE A 93 11.91 10.89 -8.97
C ILE A 93 12.32 12.09 -9.82
N ALA A 94 13.02 13.06 -9.22
CA ALA A 94 13.54 14.23 -9.94
C ALA A 94 14.56 13.84 -11.02
N ASP A 95 15.50 12.96 -10.71
CA ASP A 95 16.53 12.47 -11.63
C ASP A 95 15.91 11.73 -12.81
N GLU A 96 14.95 10.85 -12.54
CA GLU A 96 14.23 10.12 -13.58
C GLU A 96 13.40 11.05 -14.48
N MET A 97 12.74 12.05 -13.88
CA MET A 97 12.01 13.07 -14.63
C MET A 97 12.96 13.91 -15.49
N SER A 98 14.10 14.33 -14.94
CA SER A 98 15.12 15.09 -15.67
C SER A 98 15.67 14.28 -16.84
N ALA A 99 16.01 13.01 -16.62
CA ALA A 99 16.48 12.12 -17.66
C ALA A 99 15.43 11.94 -18.78
N MET A 100 14.15 11.82 -18.41
CA MET A 100 13.09 11.71 -19.41
C MET A 100 12.89 13.01 -20.21
N LEU A 101 12.89 14.16 -19.54
CA LEU A 101 12.75 15.46 -20.22
C LEU A 101 13.92 15.72 -21.18
N LYS A 102 15.16 15.42 -20.76
CA LYS A 102 16.35 15.51 -21.61
C LYS A 102 16.27 14.56 -22.81
N LYS A 103 15.75 13.35 -22.62
CA LYS A 103 15.55 12.37 -23.69
C LYS A 103 14.64 12.89 -24.81
N TYR A 104 13.68 13.76 -24.50
CA TYR A 104 12.80 14.40 -25.49
C TYR A 104 13.30 15.78 -25.97
N GLY A 105 14.55 16.14 -25.66
CA GLY A 105 15.19 17.36 -26.19
C GLY A 105 14.95 18.63 -25.37
N HIS A 106 14.37 18.53 -24.16
CA HIS A 106 14.22 19.69 -23.29
C HIS A 106 15.54 19.97 -22.54
N PRO A 107 16.09 21.20 -22.62
CA PRO A 107 17.31 21.55 -21.89
C PRO A 107 17.00 21.81 -20.41
N GLN A 108 17.85 21.30 -19.52
CA GLN A 108 17.74 21.60 -18.09
C GLN A 108 18.39 22.97 -17.82
N ALA A 109 17.65 23.87 -17.18
CA ALA A 109 18.16 25.16 -16.74
C ALA A 109 19.06 25.00 -15.51
N GLU A 110 20.11 25.82 -15.41
CA GLU A 110 21.02 25.83 -14.25
C GLU A 110 20.31 26.29 -12.98
N ASN A 111 19.48 27.34 -13.11
CA ASN A 111 18.77 27.98 -12.02
C ASN A 111 17.27 28.09 -12.36
N MET A 112 16.43 28.10 -11.33
CA MET A 112 14.98 28.20 -11.45
C MET A 112 14.53 29.43 -12.25
N GLN A 113 15.23 30.56 -12.12
CA GLN A 113 14.89 31.82 -12.80
C GLN A 113 15.10 31.77 -14.31
N ASN A 114 15.98 30.89 -14.79
CA ASN A 114 16.28 30.73 -16.21
C ASN A 114 15.38 29.69 -16.88
N ALA A 115 14.49 29.05 -16.12
CA ALA A 115 13.58 28.04 -16.64
C ALA A 115 12.29 28.69 -17.20
N LYS A 116 11.83 28.16 -18.33
CA LYS A 116 10.51 28.51 -18.89
C LYS A 116 9.40 27.69 -18.20
N ALA A 117 9.73 26.46 -17.79
CA ALA A 117 8.84 25.57 -17.06
C ALA A 117 9.48 25.08 -15.75
N VAL A 118 8.76 25.18 -14.64
CA VAL A 118 9.20 24.65 -13.34
C VAL A 118 8.29 23.51 -12.91
N MET A 119 8.88 22.34 -12.69
CA MET A 119 8.21 21.18 -12.13
C MET A 119 8.40 21.21 -10.61
N ALA A 120 7.39 21.64 -9.87
CA ALA A 120 7.43 21.68 -8.42
C ALA A 120 6.97 20.32 -7.86
N LEU A 121 7.91 19.47 -7.42
CA LEU A 121 7.58 18.19 -6.81
C LEU A 121 6.99 18.40 -5.41
N ILE A 122 5.71 18.07 -5.27
CA ILE A 122 4.99 18.14 -4.01
C ILE A 122 5.00 16.77 -3.35
N SER A 123 5.60 16.73 -2.17
CA SER A 123 5.59 15.58 -1.27
C SER A 123 5.37 16.07 0.16
N ARG A 124 5.44 15.18 1.14
CA ARG A 124 5.44 15.63 2.54
C ARG A 124 6.66 16.47 2.93
N PHE A 125 7.75 16.40 2.16
CA PHE A 125 9.02 17.03 2.47
C PHE A 125 9.12 18.43 1.87
N LYS A 126 8.33 18.70 0.83
CA LYS A 126 8.23 20.00 0.17
C LYS A 126 6.80 20.28 -0.26
N ASN A 127 6.25 21.38 0.22
CA ASN A 127 4.86 21.80 0.06
C ASN A 127 4.70 23.14 -0.66
N ASP A 128 5.81 23.78 -1.02
CA ASP A 128 5.84 25.08 -1.69
C ASP A 128 6.99 25.16 -2.70
N THR A 129 6.99 26.22 -3.51
CA THR A 129 8.04 26.55 -4.47
C THR A 129 8.30 28.05 -4.52
N GLU A 130 9.57 28.40 -4.66
CA GLU A 130 10.01 29.78 -4.89
C GLU A 130 9.60 30.28 -6.29
N ALA A 131 9.27 29.36 -7.20
CA ALA A 131 8.90 29.68 -8.57
C ALA A 131 7.64 30.54 -8.65
N ASP A 132 7.70 31.71 -9.27
CA ASP A 132 6.55 32.61 -9.44
C ASP A 132 5.67 32.22 -10.66
N PRO A 133 4.42 31.74 -10.48
CA PRO A 133 3.49 31.37 -11.55
C PRO A 133 3.13 32.53 -12.47
N VAL A 134 3.39 33.77 -12.06
CA VAL A 134 3.17 34.97 -12.88
C VAL A 134 4.28 35.13 -13.92
N LYS A 135 5.51 34.70 -13.61
CA LYS A 135 6.70 34.89 -14.47
C LYS A 135 7.05 33.66 -15.30
N GLN A 136 6.69 32.46 -14.84
CA GLN A 136 7.04 31.19 -15.46
C GLN A 136 5.91 30.18 -15.33
N VAL A 137 5.90 29.18 -16.21
CA VAL A 137 4.88 28.12 -16.14
C VAL A 137 5.25 27.15 -15.02
N VAL A 138 4.49 27.16 -13.93
CA VAL A 138 4.68 26.26 -12.80
C VAL A 138 3.73 25.07 -12.92
N PHE A 139 4.31 23.86 -12.93
CA PHE A 139 3.58 22.61 -12.90
C PHE A 139 3.76 21.95 -11.53
N PRO A 140 2.76 22.03 -10.64
CA PRO A 140 2.76 21.28 -9.39
C PRO A 140 2.62 19.78 -9.71
N VAL A 141 3.62 18.98 -9.33
CA VAL A 141 3.64 17.53 -9.55
C VAL A 141 3.50 16.82 -8.20
N LEU A 142 2.32 16.28 -7.94
CA LEU A 142 2.02 15.59 -6.69
C LEU A 142 2.55 14.15 -6.73
N ILE A 143 3.53 13.86 -5.89
CA ILE A 143 4.16 12.52 -5.78
C ILE A 143 3.80 11.80 -4.49
N GLN A 144 3.32 12.54 -3.48
CA GLN A 144 2.78 12.01 -2.23
C GLN A 144 1.69 12.95 -1.73
N ASN A 145 0.72 12.42 -0.99
CA ASN A 145 -0.30 13.26 -0.35
C ASN A 145 0.33 14.26 0.63
N ASN A 146 -0.07 15.53 0.53
CA ASN A 146 0.32 16.59 1.45
C ASN A 146 -0.91 17.46 1.75
N ASN A 147 -1.22 17.65 3.03
CA ASN A 147 -2.39 18.43 3.46
C ASN A 147 -2.06 19.93 3.59
N ASP A 148 -0.78 20.29 3.66
CA ASP A 148 -0.30 21.64 3.94
C ASP A 148 0.33 22.28 2.70
N ILE A 149 -0.29 22.10 1.53
CA ILE A 149 0.18 22.69 0.26
C ILE A 149 -0.04 24.21 0.29
N SER A 150 0.94 24.97 -0.20
CA SER A 150 0.86 26.43 -0.20
C SER A 150 -0.38 26.95 -0.96
N LYS A 151 -0.96 28.06 -0.48
CA LYS A 151 -2.14 28.71 -1.11
C LYS A 151 -1.92 29.12 -2.57
N LYS A 152 -0.65 29.25 -2.96
CA LYS A 152 -0.21 29.58 -4.31
C LYS A 152 -0.35 28.37 -5.23
N LEU A 153 0.17 27.22 -4.80
CA LEU A 153 0.09 25.97 -5.58
C LEU A 153 -1.30 25.35 -5.57
N SER A 154 -2.11 25.59 -4.52
CA SER A 154 -3.48 25.07 -4.45
C SER A 154 -4.43 25.67 -5.49
N LYS A 155 -4.07 26.82 -6.08
CA LYS A 155 -4.85 27.48 -7.14
C LYS A 155 -4.49 27.02 -8.55
N VAL A 156 -3.41 26.25 -8.71
CA VAL A 156 -2.91 25.77 -10.00
C VAL A 156 -3.34 24.32 -10.22
N GLN A 157 -3.63 23.92 -11.46
CA GLN A 157 -3.96 22.53 -11.77
C GLN A 157 -2.75 21.61 -11.58
N TRP A 158 -2.94 20.46 -10.94
CA TRP A 158 -1.85 19.56 -10.55
C TRP A 158 -1.66 18.42 -11.54
N ILE A 159 -0.44 17.90 -11.61
CA ILE A 159 -0.12 16.63 -12.25
C ILE A 159 0.02 15.57 -11.16
N ASP A 160 -0.78 14.50 -11.20
CA ASP A 160 -0.75 13.47 -10.15
C ASP A 160 0.05 12.24 -10.56
N PHE A 161 1.19 12.11 -9.91
CA PHE A 161 2.12 11.00 -10.04
C PHE A 161 2.13 10.06 -8.83
N ARG A 162 1.25 10.29 -7.82
CA ARG A 162 1.06 9.38 -6.67
C ARG A 162 0.79 7.93 -7.08
N PRO A 163 0.06 7.61 -8.19
CA PRO A 163 -0.15 6.23 -8.63
C PRO A 163 1.08 5.52 -9.26
N GLY A 164 2.28 6.10 -9.24
CA GLY A 164 3.51 5.47 -9.73
C GLY A 164 4.15 6.12 -10.94
N VAL A 165 4.10 7.45 -11.07
CA VAL A 165 4.84 8.25 -12.09
C VAL A 165 4.69 7.73 -13.54
N LYS A 166 3.52 7.20 -13.91
CA LYS A 166 3.26 6.51 -15.20
C LYS A 166 3.04 7.45 -16.39
N GLY A 167 3.22 8.77 -16.19
CA GLY A 167 2.91 9.82 -17.18
C GLY A 167 4.12 10.57 -17.75
N LEU A 168 5.36 10.23 -17.38
CA LEU A 168 6.55 11.01 -17.74
C LEU A 168 6.74 11.19 -19.26
N ASN A 169 6.44 10.16 -20.06
CA ASN A 169 6.52 10.26 -21.52
C ASN A 169 5.56 11.32 -22.07
N ARG A 170 4.29 11.29 -21.65
CA ARG A 170 3.28 12.27 -22.08
C ARG A 170 3.61 13.67 -21.59
N LEU A 171 4.14 13.75 -20.36
CA LEU A 171 4.59 15.00 -19.77
C LEU A 171 5.68 15.64 -20.62
N SER A 172 6.66 14.84 -21.04
CA SER A 172 7.77 15.32 -21.86
C SER A 172 7.26 15.74 -23.25
N GLN A 173 6.45 14.92 -23.91
CA GLN A 173 5.91 15.25 -25.24
C GLN A 173 5.01 16.50 -25.26
N LEU A 174 4.29 16.77 -24.15
CA LEU A 174 3.31 17.85 -24.08
C LEU A 174 3.80 19.08 -23.32
N LEU A 175 5.03 19.08 -22.81
CA LEU A 175 5.58 20.23 -22.10
C LEU A 175 5.47 21.55 -22.89
N PRO A 176 5.65 21.59 -24.23
CA PRO A 176 5.47 22.82 -25.01
C PRO A 176 4.04 23.31 -25.12
N ASN A 177 3.05 22.45 -24.85
CA ASN A 177 1.64 22.76 -24.96
C ASN A 177 0.94 22.56 -23.59
N PRO A 178 1.02 23.55 -22.70
CA PRO A 178 0.47 23.46 -21.34
C PRO A 178 -1.02 23.08 -21.33
N THR A 179 -1.82 23.58 -22.27
CA THR A 179 -3.25 23.25 -22.34
C THR A 179 -3.49 21.78 -22.67
N ALA A 180 -2.75 21.22 -23.63
CA ALA A 180 -2.84 19.80 -23.96
C ALA A 180 -2.28 18.92 -22.82
N LEU A 181 -1.20 19.36 -22.17
CA LEU A 181 -0.62 18.71 -21.00
C LEU A 181 -1.63 18.62 -19.84
N LEU A 182 -2.29 19.73 -19.52
CA LEU A 182 -3.30 19.79 -18.46
C LEU A 182 -4.57 19.00 -18.78
N LYS A 183 -4.93 18.86 -20.06
CA LYS A 183 -5.99 17.94 -20.49
C LYS A 183 -5.55 16.47 -20.36
N ALA A 184 -4.28 16.15 -20.64
CA ALA A 184 -3.79 14.77 -20.65
C ALA A 184 -3.44 14.24 -19.25
N LEU A 185 -2.87 15.09 -18.40
CA LEU A 185 -2.29 14.72 -17.09
C LEU A 185 -2.79 15.60 -15.94
N GLY A 186 -3.42 16.72 -16.25
CA GLY A 186 -3.88 17.64 -15.24
C GLY A 186 -5.10 17.10 -14.52
N MET A 187 -5.12 17.30 -13.21
CA MET A 187 -6.29 17.10 -12.38
C MET A 187 -6.57 18.32 -11.54
N ARG A 188 -7.86 18.55 -11.28
CA ARG A 188 -8.27 19.62 -10.38
C ARG A 188 -7.60 19.40 -9.02
N PRO A 189 -7.30 20.48 -8.27
CA PRO A 189 -6.89 20.40 -6.87
C PRO A 189 -8.03 19.82 -6.04
N VAL A 190 -8.20 18.50 -6.08
CA VAL A 190 -9.20 17.80 -5.31
C VAL A 190 -8.54 16.73 -4.47
N SER A 191 -8.69 16.98 -3.18
CA SER A 191 -9.00 16.02 -2.15
C SER A 191 -7.83 15.45 -1.36
N SER A 192 -8.10 15.45 -0.06
CA SER A 192 -7.54 14.66 1.04
C SER A 192 -7.49 13.15 0.80
N GLN A 193 -7.76 12.66 -0.42
CA GLN A 193 -7.69 11.25 -0.74
C GLN A 193 -6.25 10.78 -0.79
N THR A 194 -5.94 9.84 0.10
CA THR A 194 -4.64 9.18 0.13
C THR A 194 -4.53 8.22 -1.05
N VAL A 195 -3.62 8.52 -1.97
CA VAL A 195 -3.31 7.70 -3.15
C VAL A 195 -1.88 7.21 -3.03
N PHE A 196 -1.65 5.93 -3.31
CA PHE A 196 -0.35 5.28 -3.27
C PHE A 196 -0.08 4.54 -4.58
N PRO A 197 1.19 4.30 -4.93
CA PRO A 197 1.53 3.41 -6.03
C PRO A 197 0.97 1.99 -5.78
N PRO A 198 0.64 1.22 -6.84
CA PRO A 198 0.07 -0.11 -6.71
C PRO A 198 0.85 -1.04 -5.78
N MET A 199 2.18 -1.06 -5.89
CA MET A 199 3.01 -1.93 -5.04
C MET A 199 2.96 -1.52 -3.56
N ILE A 200 2.95 -0.22 -3.26
CA ILE A 200 2.85 0.28 -1.88
C ILE A 200 1.48 -0.03 -1.29
N THR A 201 0.44 0.08 -2.12
CA THR A 201 -0.93 -0.30 -1.72
C THR A 201 -1.00 -1.80 -1.41
N ALA A 202 -0.42 -2.65 -2.26
CA ALA A 202 -0.36 -4.09 -2.04
C ALA A 202 0.37 -4.44 -0.73
N LEU A 203 1.51 -3.80 -0.46
CA LEU A 203 2.26 -3.99 0.78
C LEU A 203 1.44 -3.58 2.02
N ILE A 204 0.79 -2.42 1.99
CA ILE A 204 -0.06 -1.95 3.10
C ILE A 204 -1.19 -2.95 3.36
N TYR A 205 -1.88 -3.41 2.31
CA TYR A 205 -2.96 -4.37 2.46
C TYR A 205 -2.49 -5.72 2.95
N PHE A 206 -1.34 -6.20 2.47
CA PHE A 206 -0.79 -7.45 2.95
C PHE A 206 -0.43 -7.39 4.44
N ILE A 207 0.25 -6.32 4.89
CA ILE A 207 0.60 -6.12 6.30
C ILE A 207 -0.65 -6.04 7.18
N ILE A 208 -1.70 -5.35 6.73
CA ILE A 208 -2.96 -5.26 7.47
C ILE A 208 -3.64 -6.63 7.52
N LEU A 209 -3.72 -7.34 6.40
CA LEU A 209 -4.36 -8.65 6.30
C LEU A 209 -3.71 -9.65 7.25
N ILE A 210 -2.37 -9.75 7.21
CA ILE A 210 -1.65 -10.69 8.05
C ILE A 210 -1.74 -10.31 9.53
N ALA A 211 -1.76 -9.02 9.86
CA ALA A 211 -1.97 -8.57 11.24
C ALA A 211 -3.36 -8.96 11.74
N VAL A 212 -4.42 -8.73 10.95
CA VAL A 212 -5.78 -9.10 11.34
C VAL A 212 -5.91 -10.61 11.54
N ILE A 213 -5.33 -11.41 10.64
CA ILE A 213 -5.39 -12.87 10.74
C ILE A 213 -4.62 -13.38 11.97
N ASN A 214 -3.39 -12.92 12.19
CA ASN A 214 -2.60 -13.42 13.32
C ASN A 214 -3.16 -12.95 14.67
N VAL A 215 -3.59 -11.69 14.76
CA VAL A 215 -4.23 -11.19 15.99
C VAL A 215 -5.56 -11.89 16.23
N GLY A 216 -6.36 -12.10 15.17
CA GLY A 216 -7.60 -12.86 15.24
C GLY A 216 -7.38 -14.31 15.69
N ALA A 217 -6.37 -14.98 15.14
CA ALA A 217 -5.98 -16.34 15.50
C ALA A 217 -5.67 -16.46 17.00
N VAL A 218 -4.89 -15.52 17.53
CA VAL A 218 -4.51 -15.55 18.95
C VAL A 218 -5.71 -15.23 19.85
N ILE A 219 -6.57 -14.30 19.46
CA ILE A 219 -7.81 -14.02 20.21
C ILE A 219 -8.72 -15.26 20.23
N ASP A 220 -8.91 -15.90 19.08
CA ASP A 220 -9.67 -17.15 18.96
C ASP A 220 -9.10 -18.23 19.89
N TYR A 221 -7.78 -18.40 19.85
CA TYR A 221 -7.07 -19.36 20.68
C TYR A 221 -7.22 -19.12 22.19
N LEU A 222 -7.17 -17.87 22.64
CA LEU A 222 -7.24 -17.55 24.07
C LEU A 222 -8.66 -17.62 24.66
N PHE A 223 -9.68 -17.30 23.85
CA PHE A 223 -11.03 -17.05 24.38
C PHE A 223 -12.11 -18.00 23.87
N PHE A 224 -11.92 -18.61 22.70
CA PHE A 224 -13.00 -19.31 21.99
C PHE A 224 -12.70 -20.79 21.71
N SER A 225 -11.43 -21.16 21.59
CA SER A 225 -10.99 -22.54 21.29
C SER A 225 -11.27 -23.55 22.41
N GLY A 226 -11.54 -23.10 23.64
CA GLY A 226 -11.67 -23.97 24.82
C GLY A 226 -10.35 -24.55 25.34
N VAL A 227 -9.23 -24.38 24.63
CA VAL A 227 -7.89 -24.87 24.99
C VAL A 227 -7.46 -24.39 26.37
N THR A 228 -7.79 -23.15 26.71
CA THR A 228 -7.43 -22.55 28.00
C THR A 228 -8.07 -23.25 29.20
N GLY A 229 -9.22 -23.91 29.02
CA GLY A 229 -9.87 -24.70 30.06
C GLY A 229 -9.27 -26.09 30.26
N MET A 230 -8.43 -26.56 29.32
CA MET A 230 -7.79 -27.87 29.37
C MET A 230 -6.38 -27.82 29.96
N LEU A 231 -5.81 -26.62 30.12
CA LEU A 231 -4.45 -26.42 30.61
C LEU A 231 -4.40 -26.24 32.13
N ASP A 232 -3.32 -26.72 32.73
CA ASP A 232 -2.98 -26.39 34.11
C ASP A 232 -2.54 -24.92 34.26
N ALA A 233 -2.52 -24.42 35.50
CA ALA A 233 -2.30 -22.99 35.78
C ALA A 233 -0.93 -22.48 35.31
N GLU A 234 0.10 -23.34 35.32
CA GLU A 234 1.44 -22.98 34.85
C GLU A 234 1.45 -22.85 33.32
N SER A 235 0.97 -23.87 32.59
CA SER A 235 0.89 -23.83 31.13
C SER A 235 -0.01 -22.71 30.63
N PHE A 236 -1.13 -22.43 31.32
CA PHE A 236 -2.00 -21.29 31.00
C PHE A 236 -1.29 -19.94 31.14
N SER A 237 -0.48 -19.76 32.19
CA SER A 237 0.26 -18.51 32.41
C SER A 237 1.33 -18.29 31.33
N ILE A 238 2.03 -19.36 30.93
CA ILE A 238 3.01 -19.33 29.84
C ILE A 238 2.31 -19.02 28.52
N LEU A 239 1.20 -19.71 28.23
CA LEU A 239 0.36 -19.47 27.05
C LEU A 239 0.00 -17.99 26.93
N LEU A 240 -0.61 -17.44 27.99
CA LEU A 240 -1.08 -16.07 28.01
C LEU A 240 0.06 -15.09 27.79
N GLY A 241 1.20 -15.28 28.46
CA GLY A 241 2.37 -14.42 28.34
C GLY A 241 2.96 -14.41 26.92
N VAL A 242 3.16 -15.59 26.34
CA VAL A 242 3.74 -15.74 24.99
C VAL A 242 2.77 -15.21 23.92
N MET A 243 1.48 -15.53 24.03
CA MET A 243 0.46 -15.13 23.05
C MET A 243 0.13 -13.65 23.10
N ALA A 244 -0.03 -13.07 24.30
CA ALA A 244 -0.23 -11.63 24.44
C ALA A 244 1.01 -10.86 23.97
N GLY A 245 2.21 -11.34 24.33
CA GLY A 245 3.47 -10.76 23.87
C GLY A 245 3.62 -10.80 22.35
N SER A 246 3.30 -11.92 21.72
CA SER A 246 3.40 -12.08 20.27
C SER A 246 2.43 -11.17 19.52
N VAL A 247 1.19 -11.02 20.01
CA VAL A 247 0.20 -10.07 19.45
C VAL A 247 0.68 -8.64 19.54
N LEU A 248 1.18 -8.21 20.71
CA LEU A 248 1.68 -6.85 20.90
C LEU A 248 2.87 -6.54 19.99
N LEU A 249 3.81 -7.48 19.89
CA LEU A 249 4.95 -7.36 18.98
C LEU A 249 4.50 -7.32 17.52
N PHE A 250 3.61 -8.22 17.11
CA PHE A 250 3.13 -8.33 15.74
C PHE A 250 2.34 -7.08 15.32
N ALA A 251 1.37 -6.65 16.14
CA ALA A 251 0.55 -5.48 15.90
C ALA A 251 1.37 -4.20 15.92
N GLY A 252 2.28 -4.05 16.89
CA GLY A 252 3.19 -2.91 17.00
C GLY A 252 4.11 -2.81 15.77
N LEU A 253 4.74 -3.92 15.38
CA LEU A 253 5.58 -4.00 14.18
C LEU A 253 4.79 -3.63 12.92
N SER A 254 3.61 -4.23 12.74
CA SER A 254 2.72 -3.95 11.61
C SER A 254 2.33 -2.47 11.54
N PHE A 255 1.98 -1.87 12.68
CA PHE A 255 1.65 -0.45 12.78
C PHE A 255 2.82 0.44 12.35
N PHE A 256 4.03 0.20 12.88
CA PHE A 256 5.21 0.99 12.54
C PHE A 256 5.63 0.81 11.07
N MET A 257 5.46 -0.39 10.50
CA MET A 257 5.71 -0.65 9.08
C MET A 257 4.73 0.12 8.18
N VAL A 258 3.42 0.05 8.46
CA VAL A 258 2.41 0.80 7.70
C VAL A 258 2.61 2.31 7.86
N LYS A 259 2.89 2.79 9.08
CA LYS A 259 3.22 4.20 9.33
C LYS A 259 4.48 4.61 8.57
N GLY A 260 5.50 3.77 8.51
CA GLY A 260 6.73 4.01 7.75
C GLY A 260 6.48 4.13 6.25
N LEU A 261 5.67 3.24 5.67
CA LEU A 261 5.30 3.29 4.25
C LEU A 261 4.47 4.52 3.90
N THR A 262 3.41 4.78 4.66
CA THR A 262 2.46 5.87 4.38
C THR A 262 3.10 7.23 4.58
N SER A 263 3.88 7.37 5.65
CA SER A 263 4.54 8.62 6.00
C SER A 263 5.87 8.81 5.27
N ARG A 264 6.55 7.77 4.77
CA ARG A 264 7.93 7.88 4.24
C ARG A 264 8.94 8.44 5.26
N THR A 265 8.63 8.39 6.56
CA THR A 265 9.55 8.77 7.66
C THR A 265 9.62 7.71 8.74
N GLY A 266 10.65 7.77 9.58
CA GLY A 266 10.87 6.83 10.67
C GLY A 266 11.75 5.65 10.27
N LEU A 267 11.75 4.61 11.10
CA LEU A 267 12.64 3.46 10.96
C LEU A 267 12.32 2.65 9.68
N PHE A 268 11.04 2.37 9.43
CA PHE A 268 10.57 1.60 8.28
C PHE A 268 10.42 2.41 6.97
N SER A 269 10.91 3.65 6.92
CA SER A 269 11.05 4.38 5.65
C SER A 269 12.35 4.05 4.91
N SER A 270 13.17 3.15 5.44
CA SER A 270 14.28 2.54 4.73
C SER A 270 13.85 1.18 4.19
N ILE A 271 14.12 0.92 2.91
CA ILE A 271 13.82 -0.39 2.29
C ILE A 271 14.47 -1.54 3.05
N LYS A 272 15.70 -1.36 3.58
CA LYS A 272 16.41 -2.39 4.35
C LYS A 272 15.69 -2.72 5.66
N MET A 273 15.33 -1.68 6.42
CA MET A 273 14.59 -1.87 7.67
C MET A 273 13.19 -2.43 7.43
N PHE A 274 12.57 -2.04 6.32
CA PHE A 274 11.28 -2.57 5.90
C PHE A 274 11.33 -4.06 5.56
N ILE A 275 12.35 -4.51 4.83
CA ILE A 275 12.60 -5.94 4.59
C ILE A 275 12.89 -6.68 5.91
N ALA A 276 13.71 -6.11 6.78
CA ALA A 276 13.98 -6.70 8.10
C ALA A 276 12.69 -6.85 8.92
N GLY A 277 11.81 -5.85 8.90
CA GLY A 277 10.48 -5.92 9.52
C GLY A 277 9.63 -7.06 8.96
N PHE A 278 9.65 -7.28 7.64
CA PHE A 278 8.96 -8.40 7.01
C PHE A 278 9.50 -9.77 7.42
N ILE A 279 10.82 -9.89 7.57
CA ILE A 279 11.46 -11.12 8.04
C ILE A 279 11.04 -11.39 9.48
N VAL A 280 11.08 -10.37 10.36
CA VAL A 280 10.64 -10.49 11.75
C VAL A 280 9.14 -10.84 11.83
N GLN A 281 8.28 -10.24 11.00
CA GLN A 281 6.87 -10.65 10.91
C GLN A 281 6.75 -12.12 10.52
N GLY A 282 7.52 -12.59 9.53
CA GLY A 282 7.54 -14.00 9.16
C GLY A 282 7.93 -14.90 10.33
N LEU A 283 9.04 -14.59 11.00
CA LEU A 283 9.50 -15.33 12.18
C LEU A 283 8.46 -15.35 13.28
N LEU A 284 7.71 -14.26 13.49
CA LEU A 284 6.61 -14.24 14.46
C LEU A 284 5.46 -15.15 14.04
N VAL A 285 5.06 -15.18 12.77
CA VAL A 285 4.01 -16.10 12.28
C VAL A 285 4.43 -17.56 12.49
N PHE A 286 5.65 -17.93 12.09
CA PHE A 286 6.16 -19.29 12.30
C PHE A 286 6.35 -19.62 13.78
N GLY A 287 6.77 -18.64 14.59
CA GLY A 287 6.92 -18.80 16.04
C GLY A 287 5.60 -19.03 16.76
N ILE A 288 4.55 -18.27 16.40
CA ILE A 288 3.19 -18.46 16.93
C ILE A 288 2.71 -19.88 16.61
N ARG A 289 2.92 -20.34 15.37
CA ARG A 289 2.58 -21.71 14.96
C ARG A 289 3.35 -22.78 15.73
N ALA A 290 4.66 -22.66 15.83
CA ALA A 290 5.48 -23.65 16.52
C ALA A 290 5.11 -23.74 18.01
N PHE A 291 4.72 -22.64 18.61
CA PHE A 291 4.23 -22.62 19.99
C PHE A 291 2.82 -23.22 20.11
N ASP A 292 1.96 -23.00 19.13
CA ASP A 292 0.66 -23.66 19.03
C ASP A 292 0.79 -25.19 18.92
N ASP A 293 1.72 -25.70 18.10
CA ASP A 293 2.07 -27.13 18.06
C ASP A 293 2.48 -27.69 19.41
N TYR A 294 3.29 -26.92 20.15
CA TYR A 294 3.76 -27.32 21.47
C TYR A 294 2.60 -27.44 22.47
N ILE A 295 1.70 -26.46 22.50
CA ILE A 295 0.52 -26.49 23.39
C ILE A 295 -0.44 -27.60 22.97
N TYR A 296 -0.65 -27.79 21.66
CA TYR A 296 -1.45 -28.89 21.15
C TYR A 296 -0.94 -30.25 21.65
N GLY A 297 0.39 -30.48 21.61
CA GLY A 297 1.00 -31.69 22.15
C GLY A 297 0.70 -31.91 23.63
N ILE A 298 0.79 -30.84 24.45
CA ILE A 298 0.44 -30.91 25.87
C ILE A 298 -1.02 -31.30 26.08
N VAL A 299 -1.94 -30.65 25.36
CA VAL A 299 -3.38 -30.91 25.51
C VAL A 299 -3.73 -32.33 25.06
N PHE A 300 -3.15 -32.78 23.95
CA PHE A 300 -3.35 -34.14 23.45
C PHE A 300 -2.86 -35.18 24.46
N ASP A 301 -1.66 -35.00 25.02
CA ASP A 301 -1.11 -35.91 26.03
C ASP A 301 -1.96 -35.94 27.32
N GLN A 302 -2.56 -34.81 27.70
CA GLN A 302 -3.38 -34.70 28.92
C GLN A 302 -4.81 -35.20 28.76
N THR A 303 -5.43 -34.99 27.60
CA THR A 303 -6.87 -35.21 27.40
C THR A 303 -7.19 -36.33 26.41
N GLY A 304 -6.23 -36.72 25.57
CA GLY A 304 -6.44 -37.64 24.44
C GLY A 304 -7.33 -37.05 23.34
N ILE A 305 -7.64 -35.75 23.39
CA ILE A 305 -8.51 -35.07 22.42
C ILE A 305 -7.64 -34.51 21.30
N ASP A 306 -7.95 -34.91 20.06
CA ASP A 306 -7.42 -34.27 18.86
C ASP A 306 -8.24 -33.00 18.57
N LEU A 307 -7.61 -31.84 18.76
CA LEU A 307 -8.22 -30.53 18.50
C LEU A 307 -8.25 -30.15 17.00
N GLY A 308 -7.68 -30.97 16.12
CA GLY A 308 -7.63 -30.72 14.68
C GLY A 308 -6.78 -29.52 14.28
N TYR A 309 -7.09 -28.92 13.12
CA TYR A 309 -6.37 -27.77 12.59
C TYR A 309 -6.70 -26.48 13.35
N THR A 310 -5.73 -25.93 14.07
CA THR A 310 -5.89 -24.63 14.73
C THR A 310 -5.85 -23.47 13.71
N PHE A 311 -6.49 -22.34 14.07
CA PHE A 311 -6.52 -21.13 13.24
C PHE A 311 -5.11 -20.62 12.86
N THR A 312 -4.08 -20.96 13.65
CA THR A 312 -2.71 -20.48 13.45
C THR A 312 -2.06 -21.00 12.15
N TYR A 313 -2.46 -22.18 11.66
CA TYR A 313 -1.98 -22.75 10.39
C TYR A 313 -2.28 -21.84 9.20
N LEU A 314 -3.43 -21.17 9.23
CA LEU A 314 -3.87 -20.31 8.15
C LEU A 314 -2.99 -19.05 8.04
N GLY A 315 -2.45 -18.57 9.16
CA GLY A 315 -1.51 -17.45 9.19
C GLY A 315 -0.27 -17.70 8.32
N ILE A 316 0.28 -18.92 8.36
CA ILE A 316 1.42 -19.32 7.54
C ILE A 316 1.04 -19.33 6.06
N TRP A 317 -0.08 -19.97 5.70
CA TRP A 317 -0.50 -20.05 4.31
C TRP A 317 -0.74 -18.68 3.71
N VAL A 318 -1.43 -17.79 4.43
CA VAL A 318 -1.66 -16.42 3.97
C VAL A 318 -0.35 -15.65 3.86
N TYR A 319 0.61 -15.84 4.76
CA TYR A 319 1.93 -15.25 4.63
C TYR A 319 2.64 -15.72 3.35
N LEU A 320 2.74 -17.04 3.13
CA LEU A 320 3.47 -17.62 1.99
C LEU A 320 2.81 -17.27 0.65
N PHE A 321 1.50 -17.46 0.52
CA PHE A 321 0.78 -17.08 -0.70
C PHE A 321 0.81 -15.57 -0.93
N GLY A 322 0.68 -14.79 0.14
CA GLY A 322 0.79 -13.33 0.05
C GLY A 322 2.17 -12.88 -0.42
N LEU A 323 3.26 -13.53 -0.01
CA LEU A 323 4.60 -13.28 -0.53
C LEU A 323 4.71 -13.59 -2.03
N ILE A 324 4.11 -14.68 -2.52
CA ILE A 324 4.08 -15.01 -3.95
C ILE A 324 3.34 -13.92 -4.73
N VAL A 325 2.15 -13.51 -4.27
CA VAL A 325 1.36 -12.44 -4.90
C VAL A 325 2.13 -11.12 -4.89
N LEU A 326 2.79 -10.78 -3.77
CA LEU A 326 3.63 -9.59 -3.67
C LEU A 326 4.82 -9.64 -4.63
N ALA A 327 5.44 -10.81 -4.81
CA ALA A 327 6.54 -10.98 -5.78
C ALA A 327 6.06 -10.70 -7.21
N ILE A 328 4.89 -11.22 -7.60
CA ILE A 328 4.29 -10.96 -8.91
C ILE A 328 4.02 -9.45 -9.10
N ILE A 329 3.41 -8.80 -8.11
CA ILE A 329 3.12 -7.36 -8.17
C ILE A 329 4.42 -6.53 -8.19
N TYR A 330 5.44 -6.96 -7.44
CA TYR A 330 6.76 -6.35 -7.40
C TYR A 330 7.41 -6.35 -8.78
N PHE A 331 7.48 -7.49 -9.45
CA PHE A 331 8.10 -7.57 -10.78
C PHE A 331 7.43 -6.63 -11.79
N ARG A 332 6.10 -6.49 -11.71
CA ARG A 332 5.34 -5.57 -12.57
C ARG A 332 5.53 -4.09 -12.20
N ASN A 333 5.84 -3.76 -10.95
CA ASN A 333 5.86 -2.40 -10.42
C ASN A 333 7.16 -2.06 -9.67
N ARG A 334 8.29 -2.67 -10.04
CA ARG A 334 9.57 -2.55 -9.30
C ARG A 334 10.04 -1.09 -9.13
N LEU A 335 9.77 -0.27 -10.14
CA LEU A 335 10.12 1.16 -10.14
C LEU A 335 9.35 1.93 -9.06
N ASP A 336 8.12 1.52 -8.75
CA ASP A 336 7.31 2.17 -7.72
C ASP A 336 7.96 2.04 -6.34
N ILE A 337 8.52 0.87 -6.01
CA ILE A 337 9.29 0.68 -4.77
C ILE A 337 10.53 1.56 -4.76
N HIS A 338 11.31 1.52 -5.85
CA HIS A 338 12.56 2.26 -5.94
C HIS A 338 12.36 3.76 -5.69
N ARG A 339 11.31 4.33 -6.31
CA ARG A 339 10.91 5.74 -6.19
C ARG A 339 10.28 6.08 -4.84
N TRP A 340 9.52 5.16 -4.25
CA TRP A 340 8.77 5.44 -3.02
C TRP A 340 9.67 5.64 -1.80
N PHE A 341 10.68 4.79 -1.63
CA PHE A 341 11.55 4.91 -0.46
C PHE A 341 12.48 6.13 -0.59
N PRO A 342 12.44 7.07 0.37
CA PRO A 342 13.19 8.33 0.31
C PRO A 342 14.68 8.07 0.17
N TYR A 343 15.35 8.94 -0.59
CA TYR A 343 16.81 8.95 -0.60
C TYR A 343 17.31 9.49 0.74
N LYS A 344 18.16 8.70 1.42
CA LYS A 344 18.99 9.18 2.52
C LYS A 344 20.35 9.42 1.90
N GLY A 345 20.78 10.69 1.84
CA GLY A 345 22.13 11.04 1.42
C GLY A 345 23.15 10.19 2.17
N LYS A 346 24.22 9.79 1.48
CA LYS A 346 25.37 9.14 2.11
C LYS A 346 26.00 10.06 3.13
#